data_AF-A0A194R560-F1
#
_entry.id   AF-A0A194R560-F1
#
_cell.length_a   1.000
_cell.length_b   1.000
_cell.length_c   1.000
_cell.angle_alpha   90.00
_cell.angle_beta   90.00
_cell.angle_gamma   90.00
#
_symmetry.space_group_name_H-M   'P 1'
#
loop_
_entity.id
_entity.type
_entity.pdbx_description
1 polymer ?
#
loop_
_entity_poly.entity_id
_entity_poly.type
_entity_poly.pdbx_seq_one_letter_code
_entity_poly.pdbx_strand_id
1 'polypeptide(L)'
;MTASREYRERLIDEVKKYPVLYDTRHENHRDIDVRDRCWTEISKRLGANCEILKREWKILRDSLRQALKKSRKGTRTKAGLPCKKWRFQNRMSFVLPHMMIREDNRTAIEDNKIDEMEMQSEAEQELWEPSTSDNNSLDLFFASVCQSTKRLPTRYQNQIKKQVLDILLRVEEEHENESSLLQETKTERLVHT
;
A
#
# COMPACT_ATOMS: atom_id res chain seq x y z
N MET A 1 15.30 8.59 21.58
CA MET A 1 14.28 7.80 20.83
C MET A 1 12.82 8.27 21.07
N THR A 2 12.58 9.47 21.60
CA THR A 2 11.23 10.01 21.92
C THR A 2 10.56 10.76 20.75
N ALA A 3 11.35 11.35 19.85
CA ALA A 3 10.86 12.18 18.74
C ALA A 3 9.90 11.46 17.78
N SER A 4 10.18 10.19 17.43
CA SER A 4 9.31 9.40 16.52
C SER A 4 7.93 9.13 17.13
N ARG A 5 7.85 9.02 18.47
CA ARG A 5 6.58 8.79 19.17
C ARG A 5 5.71 10.05 19.14
N GLU A 6 6.27 11.18 19.56
CA GLU A 6 5.55 12.46 19.58
C GLU A 6 5.12 12.90 18.19
N TYR A 7 5.92 12.56 17.17
CA TYR A 7 5.57 12.78 15.78
C TYR A 7 4.33 11.99 15.35
N ARG A 8 4.27 10.69 15.68
CA ARG A 8 3.09 9.84 15.40
C ARG A 8 1.86 10.32 16.17
N GLU A 9 2.03 10.76 17.41
CA GLU A 9 0.94 11.35 18.21
C GLU A 9 0.38 12.62 17.57
N ARG A 10 1.25 13.53 17.12
CA ARG A 10 0.84 14.74 16.37
C ARG A 10 0.17 14.41 15.04
N LEU A 11 0.68 13.43 14.30
CA LEU A 11 0.05 12.96 13.06
C LEU A 11 -1.37 12.47 13.31
N ILE A 12 -1.59 11.66 14.35
CA ILE A 12 -2.93 11.16 14.69
C ILE A 12 -3.87 12.32 15.04
N ASP A 13 -3.39 13.30 15.80
CA ASP A 13 -4.21 14.45 16.21
C ASP A 13 -4.57 15.35 15.02
N GLU A 14 -3.66 15.53 14.06
CA GLU A 14 -3.97 16.27 12.83
C GLU A 14 -4.95 15.51 11.94
N VAL A 15 -4.73 14.22 11.70
CA VAL A 15 -5.65 13.39 10.87
C VAL A 15 -7.05 13.32 11.48
N LYS A 16 -7.17 13.33 12.82
CA LYS A 16 -8.45 13.35 13.52
C LYS A 16 -9.32 14.55 13.13
N LYS A 17 -8.73 15.68 12.73
CA LYS A 17 -9.49 16.88 12.32
C LYS A 17 -10.13 16.74 10.94
N TYR A 18 -9.75 15.73 10.15
CA TYR A 18 -10.20 15.54 8.78
C TYR A 18 -10.94 14.20 8.61
N PRO A 19 -12.26 14.15 8.90
CA PRO A 19 -13.09 12.96 8.73
C PRO A 19 -13.00 12.34 7.34
N VAL A 20 -12.84 13.15 6.28
CA VAL A 20 -12.61 12.70 4.90
C VAL A 20 -11.50 11.65 4.76
N LEU A 21 -10.48 11.67 5.64
CA LEU A 21 -9.34 10.76 5.54
C LEU A 21 -9.63 9.34 6.08
N TYR A 22 -10.64 9.18 6.93
CA TYR A 22 -10.88 7.92 7.64
C TYR A 22 -12.34 7.47 7.68
N ASP A 23 -13.30 8.37 7.46
CA ASP A 23 -14.72 8.06 7.41
C ASP A 23 -15.14 7.65 6.01
N THR A 24 -15.44 6.36 5.85
CA THR A 24 -15.88 5.75 4.58
C THR A 24 -17.28 6.19 4.16
N ARG A 25 -18.08 6.75 5.08
CA ARG A 25 -19.45 7.23 4.85
C ARG A 25 -19.50 8.72 4.51
N HIS A 26 -18.38 9.43 4.65
CA HIS A 26 -18.32 10.84 4.34
C HIS A 26 -18.49 11.06 2.83
N GLU A 27 -19.33 12.00 2.43
CA GLU A 27 -19.66 12.32 1.03
C GLU A 27 -18.40 12.49 0.17
N ASN A 28 -17.46 13.29 0.67
CA ASN A 28 -16.19 13.58 0.01
C ASN A 28 -15.10 12.52 0.21
N HIS A 29 -15.36 11.37 0.84
CA HIS A 29 -14.34 10.31 1.00
C HIS A 29 -13.93 9.67 -0.34
N ARG A 30 -14.88 9.61 -1.29
CA ARG A 30 -14.66 9.09 -2.64
C ARG A 30 -13.89 10.07 -3.52
N ASP A 31 -13.90 11.34 -3.17
CA ASP A 31 -13.19 12.39 -3.90
C ASP A 31 -11.69 12.35 -3.54
N ILE A 32 -10.88 12.01 -4.54
CA ILE A 32 -9.44 11.90 -4.41
C ILE A 32 -8.81 13.30 -4.20
N ASP A 33 -9.33 14.32 -4.89
CA ASP A 33 -8.77 15.67 -4.88
C ASP A 33 -9.07 16.38 -3.54
N VAL A 34 -10.23 16.11 -2.92
CA VAL A 34 -10.50 16.58 -1.55
C VAL A 34 -9.57 15.89 -0.55
N ARG A 35 -9.37 14.57 -0.67
CA ARG A 35 -8.51 13.82 0.24
C ARG A 35 -7.05 14.27 0.13
N ASP A 36 -6.56 14.52 -1.09
CA ASP A 36 -5.19 14.96 -1.31
C ASP A 36 -4.96 16.41 -0.82
N ARG A 37 -5.96 17.28 -0.96
CA ARG A 37 -5.96 18.61 -0.32
C ARG A 37 -5.85 18.53 1.20
N CYS A 38 -6.60 17.64 1.84
CA CYS A 38 -6.49 17.41 3.29
C CYS A 38 -5.08 16.95 3.69
N TRP A 39 -4.49 16.01 2.95
CA TRP A 39 -3.12 15.56 3.23
C TRP A 39 -2.08 16.66 3.02
N THR A 40 -2.27 17.50 2.00
CA THR A 40 -1.42 18.67 1.74
C THR A 40 -1.47 19.66 2.91
N GLU A 41 -2.65 19.90 3.48
CA GLU A 41 -2.79 20.77 4.65
C GLU A 41 -2.09 20.17 5.89
N ILE A 42 -2.27 18.87 6.14
CA ILE A 42 -1.57 18.17 7.25
C ILE A 42 -0.04 18.22 7.05
N SER A 43 0.43 18.05 5.80
CA SER A 43 1.83 18.15 5.42
C SER A 43 2.41 19.52 5.74
N LYS A 44 1.70 20.60 5.40
CA LYS A 44 2.09 21.98 5.75
C LYS A 44 2.16 22.19 7.27
N ARG A 45 1.19 21.66 8.02
CA ARG A 45 1.13 21.78 9.48
C ARG A 45 2.26 21.06 10.19
N LEU A 46 2.62 19.86 9.72
CA LEU A 46 3.67 19.02 10.32
C LEU A 46 5.07 19.31 9.76
N GLY A 47 5.18 20.12 8.70
CA GLY A 47 6.44 20.41 8.03
C GLY A 47 7.10 19.18 7.42
N ALA A 48 6.30 18.19 7.01
CA ALA A 48 6.79 16.90 6.54
C ALA A 48 6.14 16.53 5.21
N ASN A 49 6.82 15.71 4.41
CA ASN A 49 6.31 15.30 3.10
C ASN A 49 4.99 14.52 3.24
N CYS A 50 4.00 14.93 2.44
CA CYS A 50 2.68 14.31 2.33
C CYS A 50 2.74 12.78 2.21
N GLU A 51 3.66 12.24 1.40
CA GLU A 51 3.80 10.81 1.16
C GLU A 51 4.35 10.06 2.38
N ILE A 52 5.27 10.67 3.13
CA ILE A 52 5.78 10.12 4.39
C ILE A 52 4.63 10.04 5.41
N LEU A 53 3.79 11.07 5.49
CA LEU A 53 2.64 11.12 6.39
C LEU A 53 1.59 10.07 6.03
N LYS A 54 1.28 9.91 4.74
CA LYS A 54 0.39 8.86 4.22
C LYS A 54 0.90 7.46 4.58
N ARG A 55 2.22 7.21 4.42
CA ARG A 55 2.86 5.93 4.77
C ARG A 55 2.79 5.66 6.28
N GLU A 56 3.17 6.61 7.11
CA GLU A 56 3.09 6.48 8.57
C GLU A 56 1.65 6.26 9.05
N TRP A 57 0.68 6.97 8.46
CA TRP A 57 -0.73 6.74 8.75
C TRP A 57 -1.21 5.34 8.37
N LYS A 58 -0.75 4.79 7.24
CA LYS A 58 -1.01 3.40 6.86
C LYS A 58 -0.47 2.42 7.92
N ILE A 59 0.79 2.57 8.32
CA ILE A 59 1.44 1.75 9.35
C ILE A 59 0.66 1.80 10.68
N LEU A 60 0.22 2.99 11.08
CA LEU A 60 -0.58 3.18 12.29
C LEU A 60 -1.94 2.47 12.20
N ARG A 61 -2.66 2.59 11.08
CA ARG A 61 -3.93 1.87 10.89
C ARG A 61 -3.76 0.36 10.85
N ASP A 62 -2.71 -0.15 10.22
CA ASP A 62 -2.44 -1.59 10.18
C ASP A 62 -2.08 -2.13 11.56
N SER A 63 -1.27 -1.38 12.32
CA SER A 63 -0.98 -1.68 13.73
C SER A 63 -2.25 -1.70 14.58
N LEU A 64 -3.19 -0.77 14.34
CA LEU A 64 -4.49 -0.74 14.99
C LEU A 64 -5.32 -1.99 14.66
N ARG A 65 -5.42 -2.39 13.38
CA ARG A 65 -6.12 -3.64 12.99
C ARG A 65 -5.53 -4.86 13.67
N GLN A 66 -4.20 -4.97 13.67
CA GLN A 66 -3.52 -6.09 14.30
C GLN A 66 -3.77 -6.14 15.81
N ALA A 67 -3.76 -4.98 16.48
CA ALA A 67 -4.08 -4.88 17.89
C ALA A 67 -5.53 -5.32 18.19
N LEU A 68 -6.50 -4.90 17.38
CA LEU A 68 -7.89 -5.31 17.52
C LEU A 68 -8.09 -6.80 17.25
N LYS A 69 -7.42 -7.36 16.23
CA LYS A 69 -7.45 -8.79 15.91
C LYS A 69 -6.90 -9.62 17.09
N LYS A 70 -5.79 -9.18 17.70
CA LYS A 70 -5.21 -9.82 18.90
C LYS A 70 -6.15 -9.74 20.11
N SER A 71 -6.84 -8.61 20.28
CA SER A 71 -7.82 -8.43 21.37
C SER A 71 -9.08 -9.28 21.18
N ARG A 72 -9.61 -9.40 19.96
CA ARG A 72 -10.82 -10.17 19.64
C ARG A 72 -10.60 -11.67 19.71
N LYS A 73 -9.41 -12.14 19.31
CA LYS A 73 -9.07 -13.57 19.33
C LYS A 73 -8.80 -14.11 20.74
N GLY A 74 -9.13 -13.35 21.79
CA GLY A 74 -8.98 -13.73 23.19
C GLY A 74 -7.56 -14.18 23.53
N THR A 75 -6.55 -13.74 22.77
CA THR A 75 -5.19 -14.25 22.87
C THR A 75 -4.62 -13.78 24.21
N ARG A 76 -4.75 -14.62 25.22
CA ARG A 76 -4.03 -14.45 26.48
C ARG A 76 -2.56 -14.61 26.16
N THR A 77 -1.70 -13.83 26.79
CA THR A 77 -0.26 -14.12 26.71
C THR A 77 -0.02 -15.55 27.22
N LYS A 78 1.14 -16.15 26.94
CA LYS A 78 1.51 -17.48 27.50
C LYS A 78 1.38 -17.53 29.05
N ALA A 79 1.34 -16.36 29.71
CA ALA A 79 1.12 -16.19 31.14
C ALA A 79 -0.35 -15.93 31.54
N GLY A 80 -1.33 -16.14 30.65
CA GLY A 80 -2.76 -16.00 30.98
C GLY A 80 -3.24 -14.55 31.15
N LEU A 81 -2.43 -13.53 30.85
CA LEU A 81 -2.81 -12.12 31.01
C LEU A 81 -3.51 -11.57 29.76
N PRO A 82 -4.44 -10.61 29.92
CA PRO A 82 -5.04 -9.90 28.79
C PRO A 82 -3.97 -9.25 27.92
N CYS A 83 -4.09 -9.36 26.59
CA CYS A 83 -3.20 -8.65 25.67
C CYS A 83 -3.24 -7.14 25.96
N LYS A 84 -2.06 -6.54 26.16
CA LYS A 84 -1.90 -5.11 26.44
C LYS A 84 -2.51 -4.29 25.30
N LYS A 85 -3.39 -3.34 25.64
CA LYS A 85 -3.98 -2.37 24.69
C LYS A 85 -2.85 -1.66 23.93
N TRP A 86 -3.01 -1.51 22.62
CA TRP A 86 -1.99 -0.87 21.81
C TRP A 86 -1.88 0.61 22.18
N ARG A 87 -0.66 1.14 22.26
CA ARG A 87 -0.38 2.45 22.88
C ARG A 87 -1.11 3.63 22.23
N PHE A 88 -1.41 3.55 20.93
CA PHE A 88 -2.15 4.58 20.20
C PHE A 88 -3.64 4.24 20.02
N GLN A 89 -4.12 3.13 20.58
CA GLN A 89 -5.49 2.66 20.43
C GLN A 89 -6.52 3.68 20.94
N ASN A 90 -6.27 4.32 22.08
CA ASN A 90 -7.17 5.35 22.61
C ASN A 90 -7.18 6.60 21.72
N ARG A 91 -6.02 7.04 21.22
CA ARG A 91 -5.91 8.21 20.34
C ARG A 91 -6.49 7.97 18.96
N MET A 92 -6.39 6.76 18.41
CA MET A 92 -7.00 6.37 17.13
C MET A 92 -8.42 5.79 17.29
N SER A 93 -9.02 5.86 18.48
CA SER A 93 -10.35 5.32 18.74
C SER A 93 -11.43 5.92 17.82
N PHE A 94 -11.26 7.17 17.39
CA PHE A 94 -12.16 7.86 16.46
C PHE A 94 -12.26 7.18 15.09
N VAL A 95 -11.26 6.39 14.69
CA VAL A 95 -11.26 5.66 13.43
C VAL A 95 -12.09 4.38 13.54
N LEU A 96 -12.21 3.80 14.74
CA LEU A 96 -12.83 2.49 14.97
C LEU A 96 -14.27 2.38 14.45
N PRO A 97 -15.18 3.34 14.71
CA PRO A 97 -16.56 3.27 14.23
C PRO A 97 -16.66 3.21 12.70
N HIS A 98 -15.71 3.84 12.01
CA HIS A 98 -15.69 3.92 10.54
C HIS A 98 -14.88 2.78 9.90
N MET A 99 -14.06 2.10 10.69
CA MET A 99 -13.18 1.00 10.27
C MET A 99 -13.84 -0.37 10.38
N MET A 100 -14.80 -0.52 11.30
CA MET A 100 -15.51 -1.77 11.59
C MET A 100 -16.83 -1.94 10.82
N ILE A 101 -17.14 -1.06 9.87
CA ILE A 101 -18.27 -1.24 8.93
C ILE A 101 -17.85 -2.27 7.86
N ARG A 102 -17.62 -3.50 8.31
CA ARG A 102 -17.44 -4.69 7.48
C ARG A 102 -17.75 -5.98 8.25
N GLU A 103 -18.58 -5.88 9.29
CA GLU A 103 -19.18 -7.03 9.96
C GLU A 103 -20.71 -6.94 9.74
N ASP A 104 -21.28 -8.04 9.24
CA ASP A 104 -22.71 -8.35 9.03
C ASP A 104 -23.48 -7.78 7.84
N ASN A 105 -23.08 -8.17 6.62
CA ASN A 105 -24.09 -8.53 5.60
C ASN A 105 -23.57 -9.56 4.57
N ARG A 106 -22.93 -10.65 5.02
CA ARG A 106 -22.68 -11.83 4.16
C ARG A 106 -23.58 -13.00 4.57
N THR A 107 -24.89 -12.76 4.56
CA THR A 107 -25.89 -13.83 4.50
C THR A 107 -26.25 -14.02 3.03
N ALA A 108 -25.88 -15.18 2.50
CA ALA A 108 -26.46 -15.90 1.36
C ALA A 108 -26.87 -15.07 0.12
N ILE A 109 -25.98 -14.97 -0.86
CA ILE A 109 -26.28 -15.31 -2.26
C ILE A 109 -25.04 -16.00 -2.84
N GLU A 110 -25.11 -17.33 -2.94
CA GLU A 110 -24.33 -18.12 -3.88
C GLU A 110 -24.90 -17.85 -5.29
N ASP A 111 -24.07 -17.39 -6.24
CA ASP A 111 -23.76 -18.21 -7.41
C ASP A 111 -22.70 -17.57 -8.34
N ASN A 112 -21.71 -18.41 -8.68
CA ASN A 112 -20.86 -18.42 -9.88
C ASN A 112 -20.02 -17.18 -10.31
N LYS A 113 -18.71 -17.22 -9.94
CA LYS A 113 -17.58 -17.44 -10.89
C LYS A 113 -16.23 -17.61 -10.15
N ILE A 114 -15.78 -18.87 -10.13
CA ILE A 114 -14.42 -19.44 -10.28
C ILE A 114 -13.49 -18.51 -11.08
N ASP A 115 -12.17 -18.33 -10.88
CA ASP A 115 -11.12 -18.80 -9.96
C ASP A 115 -9.87 -17.96 -10.30
N GLU A 116 -9.04 -17.61 -9.33
CA GLU A 116 -7.61 -17.28 -9.54
C GLU A 116 -6.90 -17.47 -8.19
N MET A 117 -6.54 -18.73 -7.97
CA MET A 117 -5.82 -19.28 -6.84
C MET A 117 -4.39 -18.68 -6.75
N GLU A 118 -4.10 -18.02 -5.63
CA GLU A 118 -2.75 -17.73 -5.17
C GLU A 118 -2.03 -19.06 -4.87
N MET A 119 -0.98 -19.37 -5.64
CA MET A 119 -0.01 -20.39 -5.28
C MET A 119 1.18 -19.72 -4.61
N GLN A 120 1.28 -19.95 -3.30
CA GLN A 120 2.50 -19.74 -2.52
C GLN A 120 3.50 -20.83 -2.92
N SER A 121 4.68 -20.44 -3.39
CA SER A 121 5.89 -21.25 -3.24
C SER A 121 6.87 -20.50 -2.35
N GLU A 122 7.35 -21.22 -1.36
CA GLU A 122 8.12 -20.78 -0.21
C GLU A 122 9.60 -20.64 -0.55
N ALA A 123 10.24 -19.63 0.05
CA ALA A 123 11.67 -19.48 0.32
C ALA A 123 12.66 -19.63 -0.85
N GLU A 124 13.19 -18.49 -1.30
CA GLU A 124 14.63 -18.26 -1.29
C GLU A 124 14.91 -16.76 -1.11
N GLN A 125 15.87 -16.45 -0.24
CA GLN A 125 16.31 -15.10 0.07
C GLN A 125 17.07 -14.52 -1.11
N GLU A 126 16.48 -13.58 -1.84
CA GLU A 126 17.25 -12.47 -2.41
C GLU A 126 16.73 -11.15 -1.86
N LEU A 127 17.54 -10.62 -0.95
CA LEU A 127 17.52 -9.27 -0.46
C LEU A 127 17.72 -8.33 -1.66
N TRP A 128 16.63 -7.89 -2.31
CA TRP A 128 16.75 -6.72 -3.17
C TRP A 128 16.99 -5.52 -2.25
N GLU A 129 18.25 -5.11 -2.16
CA GLU A 129 18.59 -3.83 -1.56
C GLU A 129 17.87 -2.75 -2.39
N PRO A 130 17.06 -1.87 -1.78
CA PRO A 130 16.43 -0.80 -2.53
C PRO A 130 17.54 0.19 -2.88
N SER A 131 18.14 -0.01 -4.05
CA SER A 131 19.16 0.88 -4.59
C SER A 131 18.55 2.27 -4.65
N THR A 132 19.27 3.16 -3.99
CA THR A 132 18.91 4.53 -3.70
C THR A 132 18.85 5.37 -4.98
N SER A 133 17.87 6.30 -5.01
CA SER A 133 17.78 7.53 -5.81
C SER A 133 16.99 7.58 -7.12
N ASP A 134 16.86 6.55 -7.96
CA ASP A 134 16.20 6.75 -9.28
C ASP A 134 14.78 6.16 -9.41
N ASN A 135 14.39 5.24 -8.53
CA ASN A 135 13.04 4.65 -8.53
C ASN A 135 11.94 5.67 -8.18
N ASN A 136 12.28 6.77 -7.51
CA ASN A 136 11.30 7.78 -7.11
C ASN A 136 10.65 8.46 -8.33
N SER A 137 11.40 8.72 -9.41
CA SER A 137 10.88 9.40 -10.62
C SER A 137 9.91 8.51 -11.40
N LEU A 138 10.26 7.25 -11.57
CA LEU A 138 9.45 6.26 -12.27
C LEU A 138 8.18 5.91 -11.47
N ASP A 139 8.31 5.74 -10.15
CA ASP A 139 7.18 5.54 -9.25
C ASP A 139 6.20 6.73 -9.27
N LEU A 140 6.73 7.96 -9.24
CA LEU A 140 5.94 9.20 -9.36
C LEU A 140 5.22 9.28 -10.71
N PHE A 141 5.89 8.90 -11.80
CA PHE A 141 5.31 8.84 -13.13
C PHE A 141 4.16 7.83 -13.20
N PHE A 142 4.39 6.58 -12.79
CA PHE A 142 3.34 5.55 -12.82
C PHE A 142 2.19 5.87 -11.86
N ALA A 143 2.44 6.52 -10.72
CA ALA A 143 1.40 7.03 -9.85
C ALA A 143 0.52 8.10 -10.54
N SER A 144 1.15 9.01 -11.27
CA SER A 144 0.45 10.05 -12.06
C SER A 144 -0.37 9.45 -13.22
N VAL A 145 0.20 8.49 -13.97
CA VAL A 145 -0.50 7.76 -15.04
C VAL A 145 -1.68 6.95 -14.50
N CYS A 146 -1.51 6.32 -13.34
CA CYS A 146 -2.60 5.61 -12.66
C CYS A 146 -3.74 6.55 -12.25
N GLN A 147 -3.44 7.76 -11.78
CA GLN A 147 -4.46 8.73 -11.39
C GLN A 147 -5.29 9.19 -12.59
N SER A 148 -4.64 9.44 -13.72
CA SER A 148 -5.30 9.80 -14.98
C SER A 148 -6.17 8.66 -15.51
N THR A 149 -5.68 7.43 -15.43
CA THR A 149 -6.42 6.23 -15.89
C THR A 149 -7.67 5.96 -15.05
N LYS A 150 -7.62 6.19 -13.73
CA LYS A 150 -8.77 6.01 -12.81
C LYS A 150 -9.95 6.94 -13.09
N ARG A 151 -9.74 8.05 -13.79
CA ARG A 151 -10.79 9.00 -14.18
C ARG A 151 -11.60 8.52 -15.41
N LEU A 152 -11.14 7.47 -16.09
CA LEU A 152 -11.80 6.91 -17.29
C LEU A 152 -12.75 5.75 -16.92
N PRO A 153 -13.76 5.44 -17.75
CA PRO A 153 -14.62 4.27 -17.55
C PRO A 153 -13.85 2.94 -17.56
N THR A 154 -14.33 1.95 -16.82
CA THR A 154 -13.66 0.65 -16.58
C THR A 154 -13.22 -0.07 -17.87
N ARG A 155 -14.01 0.02 -18.95
CA ARG A 155 -13.64 -0.54 -20.26
C ARG A 155 -12.31 0.02 -20.77
N TYR A 156 -12.12 1.33 -20.68
CA TYR A 156 -10.89 2.00 -21.13
C TYR A 156 -9.73 1.74 -20.17
N GLN A 157 -10.00 1.62 -18.86
CA GLN A 157 -8.96 1.23 -17.90
C GLN A 157 -8.40 -0.15 -18.21
N ASN A 158 -9.27 -1.13 -18.51
CA ASN A 158 -8.84 -2.48 -18.84
C ASN A 158 -8.06 -2.52 -20.16
N GLN A 159 -8.46 -1.71 -21.14
CA GLN A 159 -7.72 -1.57 -22.39
C GLN A 159 -6.31 -0.98 -22.17
N ILE A 160 -6.18 0.05 -21.34
CA ILE A 160 -4.88 0.66 -20.99
C ILE A 160 -4.00 -0.36 -20.25
N LYS A 161 -4.55 -1.07 -19.26
CA LYS A 161 -3.80 -2.11 -18.52
C LYS A 161 -3.23 -3.18 -19.45
N LYS A 162 -4.05 -3.67 -20.39
CA LYS A 162 -3.61 -4.67 -21.37
C LYS A 162 -2.45 -4.14 -22.21
N GLN A 163 -2.58 -2.92 -22.74
CA GLN A 163 -1.53 -2.32 -23.57
C GLN A 163 -0.22 -2.10 -22.81
N VAL A 164 -0.28 -1.69 -21.54
CA VAL A 164 0.92 -1.52 -20.71
C VAL A 164 1.61 -2.86 -20.48
N LEU A 165 0.85 -3.91 -20.15
CA LEU A 165 1.40 -5.25 -19.96
C LEU A 165 2.03 -5.81 -21.24
N ASP A 166 1.37 -5.64 -22.39
CA ASP A 166 1.90 -6.07 -23.70
C ASP A 166 3.20 -5.35 -24.08
N ILE A 167 3.41 -4.12 -23.60
CA ILE A 167 4.67 -3.39 -23.80
C ILE A 167 5.75 -3.93 -22.87
N LEU A 168 5.42 -4.13 -21.59
CA LEU A 168 6.38 -4.66 -20.61
C LEU A 168 6.91 -6.03 -21.04
N LEU A 169 6.03 -6.95 -21.42
CA LEU A 169 6.42 -8.29 -21.88
C LEU A 169 7.37 -8.24 -23.09
N ARG A 170 7.11 -7.34 -24.05
CA ARG A 170 7.99 -7.19 -25.23
C ARG A 170 9.36 -6.64 -24.85
N VAL A 171 9.41 -5.65 -23.98
CA VAL A 171 10.67 -5.06 -23.52
C VAL A 171 11.47 -6.06 -22.68
N GLU A 172 10.81 -6.86 -21.85
CA GLU A 172 11.44 -7.95 -21.08
C GLU A 172 12.04 -9.00 -22.03
N GLU A 173 11.30 -9.43 -23.06
CA GLU A 173 11.78 -10.38 -24.07
C GLU A 173 12.98 -9.82 -24.86
N GLU A 174 12.95 -8.55 -25.26
CA GLU A 174 14.07 -7.88 -25.92
C GLU A 174 15.31 -7.81 -25.01
N HIS A 175 15.11 -7.49 -23.72
CA HIS A 175 16.18 -7.43 -22.74
C HIS A 175 16.81 -8.81 -22.46
N GLU A 176 16.00 -9.86 -22.39
CA GLU A 176 16.48 -11.25 -22.25
C GLU A 176 17.29 -11.71 -23.46
N ASN A 177 16.85 -11.33 -24.67
CA ASN A 177 17.56 -11.61 -25.92
C ASN A 177 18.89 -10.85 -26.01
N GLU A 178 18.92 -9.57 -25.67
CA GLU A 178 20.15 -8.77 -25.63
C GLU A 178 21.14 -9.30 -24.59
N SER A 179 20.64 -9.70 -23.42
CA SER A 179 21.44 -10.30 -22.35
C SER A 179 22.07 -11.63 -22.78
N SER A 180 21.34 -12.45 -23.53
CA SER A 180 21.85 -13.72 -24.07
C SER A 180 22.92 -13.52 -25.14
N LEU A 181 22.74 -12.53 -26.04
CA LEU A 181 23.71 -12.18 -27.07
C LEU A 181 25.04 -11.65 -26.48
N LEU A 182 24.95 -10.90 -25.39
CA LEU A 182 26.12 -10.38 -24.65
C LEU A 182 26.88 -11.48 -23.91
N GLN A 183 26.22 -12.56 -23.49
CA GLN A 183 26.89 -13.73 -22.92
C GLN A 183 27.61 -14.55 -23.99
N GLU A 184 26.98 -14.81 -25.14
CA GLU A 184 27.59 -15.58 -26.24
C GLU A 184 28.85 -14.90 -26.79
N THR A 185 28.79 -13.59 -27.06
CA THR A 185 29.95 -12.81 -27.57
C THR A 185 31.12 -12.74 -26.58
N LYS A 186 30.85 -12.89 -25.28
CA LYS A 186 31.89 -12.94 -24.23
C LYS A 186 32.56 -14.31 -24.17
N THR A 187 31.81 -15.40 -24.39
CA THR A 187 32.37 -16.75 -24.52
C THR A 187 33.25 -16.89 -25.75
N GLU A 188 32.84 -16.38 -26.92
CA GLU A 188 33.62 -16.48 -28.16
C GLU A 188 34.98 -15.77 -28.10
N ARG A 189 35.06 -14.63 -27.40
CA ARG A 189 36.34 -13.91 -27.18
C ARG A 189 37.31 -14.66 -26.26
N LEU A 190 36.81 -15.55 -25.41
CA LEU A 190 37.64 -16.33 -24.49
C LEU A 190 38.20 -17.61 -25.13
N VAL A 191 37.63 -18.08 -26.25
CA VAL A 191 38.10 -19.28 -26.97
C VAL A 191 39.13 -18.95 -28.06
N HIS A 192 39.44 -17.67 -28.29
CA HIS A 192 40.37 -17.21 -29.33
C HIS A 192 41.60 -16.45 -28.77
N THR A 193 41.92 -16.65 -27.49
CA THR A 193 43.20 -16.22 -26.88
C THR A 193 43.91 -17.44 -26.32
#